data_AF-A0A1M6ZFV2-F1
#
_entry.id   AF-A0A1M6ZFV2-F1
#
_cell.length_a   1.000
_cell.length_b   1.000
_cell.length_c   1.000
_cell.angle_alpha   90.00
_cell.angle_beta   90.00
_cell.angle_gamma   90.00
#
_symmetry.space_group_name_H-M   'P 1'
#
loop_
_entity.id
_entity.type
_entity.pdbx_description
1 polymer ?
#
loop_
_entity_poly.entity_id
_entity_poly.type
_entity_poly.pdbx_seq_one_letter_code
_entity_poly.pdbx_strand_id
1 'polypeptide(L)'
;MQIEDIVTKADLDAFEKRIMAAITADRTKTEPCFLDLVATAKKYNLKKGKLSELVRTGEIAHSKFGRKIFIDTNDMDAYFRKNRIMSDDEASSKAFARS
;
A
#
# COMPACT_ATOMS: atom_id res chain seq x y z
N MET A 1 -34.54 20.64 30.93
CA MET A 1 -33.94 21.45 29.85
C MET A 1 -33.17 20.49 28.96
N GLN A 2 -33.78 20.05 27.86
CA GLN A 2 -33.10 19.21 26.88
C GLN A 2 -32.44 20.16 25.88
N ILE A 3 -31.12 20.19 25.88
CA ILE A 3 -30.35 20.86 24.82
C ILE A 3 -30.28 19.82 23.71
N GLU A 4 -31.10 19.98 22.68
CA GLU A 4 -30.88 19.29 21.42
C GLU A 4 -29.67 19.97 20.77
N ASP A 5 -28.55 19.27 20.71
CA ASP A 5 -27.36 19.76 20.01
C ASP A 5 -27.68 19.87 18.52
N ILE A 6 -28.07 21.07 18.08
CA ILE A 6 -28.28 21.38 16.67
C ILE A 6 -26.90 21.44 16.03
N VAL A 7 -26.53 20.38 15.30
CA VAL A 7 -25.32 20.36 14.47
C VAL A 7 -25.43 21.48 13.44
N THR A 8 -24.57 22.49 13.55
CA THR A 8 -24.57 23.61 12.62
C THR A 8 -23.82 23.25 11.36
N LYS A 9 -24.06 24.02 10.28
CA LYS A 9 -23.29 23.86 9.03
C LYS A 9 -21.77 24.03 9.25
N ALA A 10 -21.38 24.87 10.21
CA ALA A 10 -19.97 25.05 10.57
C ALA A 10 -19.36 23.79 11.21
N ASP A 11 -20.15 23.03 11.99
CA ASP A 11 -19.70 21.79 12.60
C ASP A 11 -19.49 20.68 11.57
N LEU A 12 -20.38 20.62 10.57
CA LEU A 12 -20.24 19.72 9.41
C LEU A 12 -18.99 20.06 8.59
N ASP A 13 -18.80 21.34 8.26
CA ASP A 13 -17.61 21.79 7.51
C ASP A 13 -16.30 21.52 8.29
N ALA A 14 -16.33 21.67 9.62
CA ALA A 14 -15.19 21.37 10.49
C ALA A 14 -14.91 19.87 10.56
N PHE A 15 -15.95 19.03 10.57
CA PHE A 15 -15.83 17.58 10.52
C PHE A 15 -15.27 17.11 9.17
N GLU A 16 -15.80 17.62 8.05
CA GLU A 16 -15.30 17.30 6.71
C GLU A 16 -13.83 17.68 6.54
N LYS A 17 -13.43 18.87 7.01
CA LYS A 17 -12.02 19.28 7.00
C LYS A 17 -11.14 18.36 7.84
N ARG A 18 -11.61 17.91 9.01
CA ARG A 18 -10.88 16.94 9.84
C ARG A 18 -10.73 15.59 9.16
N ILE A 19 -11.78 15.08 8.51
CA ILE A 19 -11.73 13.84 7.75
C ILE A 19 -10.79 13.96 6.55
N MET A 20 -10.88 15.05 5.79
CA MET A 20 -9.98 15.31 4.65
C MET A 20 -8.52 15.47 5.09
N ALA A 21 -8.27 16.13 6.23
CA ALA A 21 -6.94 16.25 6.80
C ALA A 21 -6.41 14.90 7.28
N ALA A 22 -7.25 14.05 7.89
CA ALA A 22 -6.86 12.69 8.29
C ALA A 22 -6.53 11.81 7.08
N ILE A 23 -7.38 11.83 6.04
CA ILE A 23 -7.14 11.12 4.77
C ILE A 23 -5.85 11.63 4.11
N THR A 24 -5.62 12.95 4.13
CA THR A 24 -4.42 13.56 3.52
C THR A 24 -3.15 13.33 4.34
N ALA A 25 -3.26 13.27 5.68
CA ALA A 25 -2.16 12.86 6.54
C ALA A 25 -1.81 11.39 6.32
N ASP A 26 -2.80 10.53 6.08
CA ASP A 26 -2.58 9.11 5.77
C ASP A 26 -2.01 8.88 4.35
N ARG A 27 -2.22 9.82 3.42
CA ARG A 27 -1.53 9.86 2.11
C ARG A 27 -0.03 10.05 2.21
N THR A 28 0.53 10.39 3.38
CA THR A 28 1.99 10.42 3.59
C THR A 28 2.58 9.04 3.89
N LYS A 29 1.75 8.00 4.06
CA LYS A 29 2.20 6.62 4.33
C LYS A 29 1.72 5.55 3.35
N THR A 30 0.80 5.86 2.45
CA THR A 30 0.19 4.82 1.61
C THR A 30 0.88 4.77 0.25
N GLU A 31 2.10 4.21 0.21
CA GLU A 31 2.47 3.47 -1.00
C GLU A 31 1.34 2.46 -1.27
N PRO A 32 0.90 2.30 -2.53
CA PRO A 32 -0.18 1.37 -2.83
C PRO A 32 0.21 -0.02 -2.34
N CYS A 33 -0.48 -0.49 -1.29
CA CYS A 33 -0.20 -1.79 -0.69
C CYS A 33 -0.38 -2.90 -1.71
N PHE A 34 -1.24 -2.70 -2.72
CA PHE A 34 -1.51 -3.64 -3.79
C PHE A 34 -1.12 -3.09 -5.15
N LEU A 35 -0.26 -3.82 -5.86
CA LEU A 35 0.16 -3.50 -7.23
C LEU A 35 -0.23 -4.63 -8.17
N ASP A 36 -0.58 -4.30 -9.42
CA ASP A 36 -0.76 -5.34 -10.43
C ASP A 36 0.58 -6.01 -10.78
N LEU A 37 0.53 -7.16 -11.46
CA LEU A 37 1.73 -7.90 -11.87
C LEU A 37 2.75 -7.03 -12.64
N VAL A 38 2.30 -6.06 -13.44
CA VAL A 38 3.19 -5.23 -14.26
C VAL A 38 3.86 -4.15 -13.41
N ALA A 39 3.08 -3.48 -12.56
CA ALA A 39 3.57 -2.46 -11.64
C ALA A 39 4.50 -3.07 -10.59
N THR A 40 4.18 -4.26 -10.07
CA THR A 40 5.03 -5.01 -9.14
C THR A 40 6.36 -5.39 -9.79
N ALA A 41 6.32 -5.95 -11.01
CA ALA A 41 7.54 -6.30 -11.75
C ALA A 41 8.45 -5.08 -11.97
N LYS A 42 7.87 -3.91 -12.26
CA LYS A 42 8.63 -2.65 -12.40
C LYS A 42 9.21 -2.17 -11.06
N LYS A 43 8.41 -2.16 -9.98
CA LYS A 43 8.84 -1.70 -8.64
C LYS A 43 10.04 -2.52 -8.13
N TYR A 44 10.01 -3.83 -8.33
CA TYR A 44 11.01 -4.77 -7.82
C TYR A 44 12.07 -5.19 -8.85
N ASN A 45 12.08 -4.58 -10.04
CA ASN A 45 12.97 -4.94 -11.16
C ASN A 45 13.01 -6.45 -11.43
N LEU A 46 11.84 -7.10 -11.41
CA LEU A 46 11.68 -8.53 -11.62
C LEU A 46 11.17 -8.83 -13.03
N LYS A 47 11.64 -9.95 -13.60
CA LYS A 47 11.01 -10.50 -14.82
C LYS A 47 9.59 -10.95 -14.49
N LYS A 48 8.62 -10.55 -15.31
CA LYS A 48 7.20 -10.92 -15.15
C LYS A 48 6.99 -12.44 -15.00
N GLY A 49 7.75 -13.26 -15.73
CA GLY A 49 7.67 -14.73 -15.63
C GLY A 49 8.01 -15.26 -14.24
N LYS A 50 9.08 -14.74 -13.62
CA LYS A 50 9.46 -15.09 -12.25
C LYS A 50 8.37 -14.69 -11.26
N LEU A 51 7.81 -13.48 -11.41
CA LEU A 51 6.72 -13.02 -10.55
C LEU A 51 5.44 -13.88 -10.70
N SER A 52 5.10 -14.28 -11.92
CA SER A 52 3.99 -15.21 -12.17
C SER A 52 4.24 -16.59 -11.57
N GLU A 53 5.49 -17.05 -11.53
CA GLU A 53 5.88 -18.31 -10.87
C GLU A 53 5.74 -18.21 -9.35
N LEU A 54 6.16 -17.12 -8.73
CA LEU A 54 5.98 -16.87 -7.29
C LEU A 54 4.49 -16.88 -6.90
N VAL A 55 3.64 -16.23 -7.71
CA VAL A 55 2.18 -16.26 -7.54
C VAL A 55 1.65 -17.69 -7.66
N ARG A 56 2.12 -18.46 -8.66
CA ARG A 56 1.63 -19.82 -8.93
C ARG A 56 2.07 -20.84 -7.88
N THR A 57 3.27 -20.68 -7.34
CA THR A 57 3.83 -21.54 -6.29
C THR A 57 3.29 -21.21 -4.90
N GLY A 58 2.63 -20.04 -4.75
CA GLY A 58 2.07 -19.59 -3.48
C GLY A 58 3.12 -18.99 -2.55
N GLU A 59 4.29 -18.64 -3.06
CA GLU A 59 5.35 -17.99 -2.28
C GLU A 59 5.02 -16.52 -1.96
N ILE A 60 4.09 -15.93 -2.71
CA ILE A 60 3.54 -14.59 -2.47
C ILE A 60 2.01 -14.59 -2.53
N ALA A 61 1.41 -13.90 -1.58
CA ALA A 61 0.00 -13.62 -1.48
C ALA A 61 -0.44 -12.75 -2.66
N HIS A 62 -1.58 -13.14 -3.24
CA HIS A 62 -2.15 -12.42 -4.37
C HIS A 62 -3.67 -12.41 -4.28
N SER A 63 -4.25 -11.36 -4.83
CA SER A 63 -5.70 -11.20 -4.99
C SER A 63 -6.04 -11.10 -6.46
N LYS A 64 -7.03 -11.86 -6.90
CA LYS A 64 -7.52 -11.83 -8.28
C LYS A 64 -8.79 -11.00 -8.35
N PHE A 65 -8.75 -9.94 -9.15
CA PHE A 65 -9.93 -9.12 -9.47
C PHE A 65 -10.17 -9.19 -10.98
N GLY A 66 -11.17 -9.98 -11.37
CA GLY A 66 -11.46 -10.29 -12.76
C GLY A 66 -10.29 -11.02 -13.45
N ARG A 67 -9.72 -10.40 -14.48
CA ARG A 67 -8.56 -10.93 -15.22
C ARG A 67 -7.21 -10.44 -14.69
N LYS A 68 -7.21 -9.54 -13.70
CA LYS A 68 -5.99 -8.94 -13.13
C LYS A 68 -5.61 -9.64 -11.83
N ILE A 69 -4.31 -9.76 -11.62
CA ILE A 69 -3.71 -10.24 -10.37
C ILE A 69 -3.03 -9.05 -9.71
N PHE A 70 -3.36 -8.85 -8.44
CA PHE A 70 -2.81 -7.85 -7.55
C PHE A 70 -1.97 -8.54 -6.48
N ILE A 71 -0.84 -7.96 -6.16
CA ILE A 71 0.15 -8.49 -5.24
C ILE A 71 0.33 -7.47 -4.12
N ASP A 72 0.36 -7.96 -2.88
CA ASP A 72 0.69 -7.14 -1.73
C ASP A 72 2.19 -6.84 -1.72
N THR A 73 2.54 -5.57 -1.77
CA THR A 73 3.92 -5.09 -1.73
C THR A 73 4.62 -5.42 -0.40
N ASN A 74 3.89 -5.50 0.71
CA ASN A 74 4.46 -5.89 2.00
C ASN A 74 4.91 -7.35 1.98
N ASP A 75 4.15 -8.22 1.31
CA ASP A 75 4.48 -9.63 1.20
C ASP A 75 5.64 -9.87 0.22
N MET A 76 5.73 -9.07 -0.84
CA MET A 76 6.93 -9.01 -1.69
C MET A 76 8.17 -8.61 -0.89
N ASP A 77 8.08 -7.56 -0.08
CA ASP A 77 9.20 -7.10 0.76
C ASP A 77 9.60 -8.18 1.76
N ALA A 78 8.63 -8.85 2.40
CA ALA A 78 8.87 -9.98 3.29
C ALA A 78 9.56 -11.15 2.57
N TYR A 79 9.14 -11.47 1.35
CA TYR A 79 9.76 -12.48 0.50
C TYR A 79 11.23 -12.12 0.19
N PHE A 80 11.53 -10.86 -0.15
CA PHE A 80 12.90 -10.42 -0.44
C PHE A 80 13.82 -10.49 0.79
N ARG A 81 13.31 -10.07 1.96
CA ARG A 81 14.04 -10.17 3.24
C ARG A 81 14.30 -11.64 3.61
N LYS A 82 13.28 -12.49 3.55
CA LYS A 82 13.38 -13.92 3.88
C LYS A 82 14.41 -14.65 3.02
N ASN A 83 14.48 -14.31 1.74
CA ASN A 83 15.42 -14.94 0.80
C ASN A 83 16.81 -14.27 0.75
N ARG A 84 17.07 -13.24 1.57
CA ARG A 84 18.32 -12.44 1.56
C ARG A 84 18.68 -11.89 0.18
N ILE A 85 17.65 -11.61 -0.63
CA ILE A 85 17.81 -11.08 -1.99
C ILE A 85 17.97 -9.55 -1.95
N MET A 86 17.57 -8.90 -0.85
CA MET A 86 17.86 -7.50 -0.52
C MET A 86 18.43 -7.44 0.91
N SER A 87 19.40 -6.54 1.16
CA SER A 87 19.81 -6.23 2.54
C SER A 87 18.75 -5.37 3.23
N ASP A 88 18.70 -5.40 4.56
CA ASP A 88 17.78 -4.56 5.35
C ASP A 88 17.96 -3.07 5.04
N ASP A 89 19.18 -2.65 4.65
CA ASP A 89 19.50 -1.28 4.22
C ASP A 89 18.90 -0.91 2.85
N GLU A 90 18.86 -1.83 1.87
CA GLU A 90 18.25 -1.56 0.55
C GLU A 90 16.71 -1.54 0.60
N ALA A 91 16.11 -2.30 1.53
CA ALA A 91 14.67 -2.28 1.77
C ALA A 91 14.24 -1.02 2.55
N SER A 92 15.06 -0.58 3.51
CA SER A 92 14.81 0.62 4.34
C SER A 92 15.12 1.93 3.60
N SER A 93 16.19 1.97 2.79
CA SER A 93 16.61 3.20 2.10
C SER A 93 15.64 3.68 1.02
N LYS A 94 14.76 2.80 0.50
CA LYS A 94 13.68 3.22 -0.42
C LYS A 94 12.45 3.80 0.27
N ALA A 95 12.30 3.62 1.59
CA ALA A 95 11.24 4.26 2.38
C ALA A 95 11.59 5.69 2.83
N PHE A 96 12.88 6.05 2.84
CA PHE A 96 13.38 7.32 3.39
C PHE A 96 14.12 8.24 2.40
N ALA A 97 14.19 7.91 1.11
CA ALA A 97 14.75 8.80 0.10
C ALA A 97 13.77 9.94 -0.31
N ARG A 98 13.28 10.69 0.67
CA ARG A 98 12.70 12.03 0.54
C ARG A 98 13.01 12.81 1.82
N SER A 99 14.23 13.34 1.91
CA SER A 99 14.55 14.53 2.69
C SER A 99 15.20 15.55 1.76
#